data_AF-A0AAV1C2Z3-F1
#
_entry.id   AF-A0AAV1C2Z3-F1
#
_cell.length_a   1.000
_cell.length_b   1.000
_cell.length_c   1.000
_cell.angle_alpha   90.00
_cell.angle_beta   90.00
_cell.angle_gamma   90.00
#
_symmetry.space_group_name_H-M   'P 1'
#
loop_
_entity.id
_entity.type
_entity.pdbx_description
1 polymer ?
#
loop_
_entity_poly.entity_id
_entity_poly.type
_entity_poly.pdbx_seq_one_letter_code
_entity_poly.pdbx_strand_id
1 'polypeptide(L)'
;MSKLRVLSSPLLAPSSPSSSSSSPQDCYDDSALEGVAANVKLLLKLIQDHKDACYKHKNDGRRMLRVATMMTILDNVRNRIQKCQFGNKRSEAELRRCNTDPKPQQQVHSPKTPPTDPRRRGGGAGGGGDESSSSSFDEHEKLKKAFNASLAARKSLEIMCSSLGKEKEIMSAELAKKVHEVNEMDEMINDLRAQNETLSEKLKQYASEPNREKRMMTSEAHGNAILQERNRALSDHLQRSLDGYRSLKRKLREAVEENLMAQSTMEEMVGKVKESLTRFRSFKGRIAADSSAAAAIEAEIVHLEEVFDLLQMKVATTKIGQNKKIDYGKQQKSETAISRPYVAV
;
A
#
# COMPACT_ATOMS: atom_id res chain seq x y z
N MET A 1 33.98 39.00 36.94
CA MET A 1 33.23 40.03 37.70
C MET A 1 32.73 41.08 36.72
N SER A 2 31.41 41.16 36.51
CA SER A 2 30.65 42.40 36.18
C SER A 2 30.86 42.97 34.75
N LYS A 3 29.87 43.36 33.94
CA LYS A 3 28.49 43.84 34.16
C LYS A 3 27.71 43.84 32.83
N LEU A 4 26.40 43.63 32.94
CA LEU A 4 25.36 43.78 31.92
C LEU A 4 25.07 45.26 31.56
N ARG A 5 24.64 45.52 30.30
CA ARG A 5 23.55 46.42 29.83
C ARG A 5 23.60 46.55 28.29
N VAL A 6 22.57 46.86 27.49
CA VAL A 6 21.09 46.82 27.50
C VAL A 6 20.67 47.45 26.14
N LEU A 7 19.71 46.83 25.45
CA LEU A 7 18.67 47.37 24.52
C LEU A 7 19.03 48.29 23.32
N SER A 8 18.51 47.95 22.13
CA SER A 8 17.38 48.68 21.48
C SER A 8 16.83 47.96 20.24
N SER A 9 15.52 47.69 20.25
CA SER A 9 14.68 47.41 19.08
C SER A 9 14.16 48.73 18.48
N PRO A 10 13.65 48.72 17.24
CA PRO A 10 12.52 49.54 16.86
C PRO A 10 11.23 48.70 16.75
N LEU A 11 10.25 49.18 17.50
CA LEU A 11 8.82 48.88 17.48
C LEU A 11 8.19 49.52 16.23
N LEU A 12 7.42 48.76 15.45
CA LEU A 12 6.29 49.30 14.69
C LEU A 12 5.12 48.30 14.75
N ALA A 13 4.03 48.77 15.38
CA ALA A 13 2.76 48.08 15.57
C ALA A 13 1.78 48.41 14.40
N PRO A 14 0.59 47.76 14.34
CA PRO A 14 -0.11 47.40 13.10
C PRO A 14 -1.22 48.37 12.68
N SER A 15 -1.59 48.33 11.39
CA SER A 15 -2.86 48.88 10.87
C SER A 15 -3.42 48.00 9.75
N SER A 16 -4.74 47.77 9.82
CA SER A 16 -5.55 46.69 9.23
C SER A 16 -6.02 46.94 7.78
N PRO A 17 -7.11 46.30 7.30
CA PRO A 17 -7.11 45.27 6.27
C PRO A 17 -7.60 45.78 4.90
N SER A 18 -7.03 45.28 3.82
CA SER A 18 -7.64 45.41 2.50
C SER A 18 -7.48 44.13 1.69
N SER A 19 -8.63 43.73 1.17
CA SER A 19 -8.96 42.54 0.43
C SER A 19 -8.26 42.42 -0.92
N SER A 20 -8.20 41.17 -1.37
CA SER A 20 -8.01 40.69 -2.75
C SER A 20 -6.63 40.83 -3.41
N SER A 21 -5.82 39.79 -3.25
CA SER A 21 -5.17 39.16 -4.41
C SER A 21 -5.04 37.65 -4.16
N SER A 22 -5.82 36.89 -4.91
CA SER A 22 -5.85 35.44 -4.93
C SER A 22 -4.54 34.90 -5.55
N SER A 23 -3.65 34.37 -4.72
CA SER A 23 -2.65 33.38 -5.13
C SER A 23 -3.30 31.99 -5.17
N PRO A 24 -3.01 31.14 -6.17
CA PRO A 24 -3.50 29.77 -6.21
C PRO A 24 -2.60 28.90 -5.32
N GLN A 25 -2.84 28.96 -4.01
CA GLN A 25 -2.11 28.19 -3.02
C GLN A 25 -3.08 27.28 -2.28
N ASP A 26 -2.87 25.98 -2.46
CA ASP A 26 -3.35 24.90 -1.59
C ASP A 26 -4.85 24.87 -1.27
N CYS A 27 -5.69 24.77 -2.30
CA CYS A 27 -6.97 24.10 -2.13
C CYS A 27 -6.72 22.58 -2.11
N TYR A 28 -6.05 22.08 -1.07
CA TYR A 28 -6.35 20.72 -0.63
C TYR A 28 -7.83 20.71 -0.31
N ASP A 29 -8.52 19.66 -0.72
CA ASP A 29 -9.97 19.51 -0.65
C ASP A 29 -10.40 19.50 0.84
N ASP A 30 -10.46 20.67 1.47
CA ASP A 30 -10.68 20.86 2.91
C ASP A 30 -12.05 20.27 3.30
N SER A 31 -12.99 20.32 2.37
CA SER A 31 -14.29 19.65 2.44
C SER A 31 -14.19 18.11 2.52
N ALA A 32 -13.19 17.51 1.86
CA ALA A 32 -12.95 16.07 1.91
C ALA A 32 -12.34 15.65 3.25
N LEU A 33 -11.42 16.46 3.79
CA LEU A 33 -10.78 16.23 5.10
C LEU A 33 -11.73 16.51 6.27
N GLU A 34 -12.58 17.53 6.15
CA GLU A 34 -13.61 17.88 7.14
C GLU A 34 -14.55 16.70 7.42
N GLY A 35 -15.03 16.01 6.38
CA GLY A 35 -15.88 14.85 6.61
C GLY A 35 -15.14 13.58 7.02
N VAL A 36 -13.80 13.51 6.87
CA VAL A 36 -12.98 12.50 7.57
C VAL A 36 -12.96 12.81 9.06
N ALA A 37 -12.72 14.07 9.45
CA ALA A 37 -12.73 14.50 10.83
C ALA A 37 -14.10 14.28 11.52
N ALA A 38 -15.21 14.55 10.81
CA ALA A 38 -16.56 14.27 11.31
C ALA A 38 -16.79 12.78 11.59
N ASN A 39 -16.35 11.90 10.67
CA ASN A 39 -16.45 10.46 10.83
C ASN A 39 -15.58 9.95 11.99
N VAL A 40 -14.37 10.48 12.17
CA VAL A 40 -13.50 10.14 13.31
C VAL A 40 -14.14 10.56 14.63
N LYS A 41 -14.73 11.77 14.71
CA LYS A 41 -15.47 12.22 15.90
C LYS A 41 -16.66 11.31 16.22
N LEU A 42 -17.41 10.88 15.20
CA LEU A 42 -18.53 9.95 15.37
C LEU A 42 -18.05 8.58 15.88
N LEU A 43 -16.94 8.07 15.34
CA LEU A 43 -16.34 6.81 15.77
C LEU A 43 -15.92 6.86 17.24
N LEU A 44 -15.23 7.93 17.65
CA LEU A 44 -14.80 8.12 19.05
C LEU A 44 -16.00 8.17 20.01
N LYS A 45 -17.07 8.88 19.62
CA LYS A 45 -18.31 8.90 20.40
C LYS A 45 -18.93 7.51 20.51
N LEU A 46 -18.99 6.76 19.41
CA LEU A 46 -19.56 5.42 19.38
C LEU A 46 -18.74 4.41 20.20
N ILE A 47 -17.41 4.56 20.23
CA ILE A 47 -16.50 3.76 21.07
C ILE A 47 -16.76 4.06 22.54
N GLN A 48 -16.93 5.33 22.91
CA GLN A 48 -17.27 5.72 24.27
C GLN A 48 -18.63 5.15 24.69
N ASP A 49 -19.67 5.28 23.85
CA ASP A 49 -21.00 4.71 24.11
C ASP A 49 -20.95 3.19 24.25
N HIS A 50 -20.13 2.51 23.44
CA HIS A 50 -19.95 1.06 23.52
C HIS A 50 -19.21 0.63 24.78
N LYS A 51 -18.19 1.39 25.19
CA LYS A 51 -17.45 1.17 26.44
C LYS A 51 -18.39 1.29 27.63
N ASP A 52 -19.16 2.37 27.70
CA ASP A 52 -20.10 2.63 28.80
C ASP A 52 -21.21 1.58 28.86
N ALA A 53 -21.73 1.15 27.70
CA ALA A 53 -22.70 0.07 27.63
C ALA A 53 -22.13 -1.30 28.06
N CYS A 54 -20.87 -1.60 27.73
CA CYS A 54 -20.21 -2.83 28.18
C CYS A 54 -20.01 -2.88 29.70
N TYR A 55 -19.79 -1.72 30.35
CA TYR A 55 -19.68 -1.65 31.81
C TYR A 55 -21.04 -1.75 32.53
N LYS A 56 -22.10 -1.18 31.96
CA LYS A 56 -23.43 -1.10 32.61
C LYS A 56 -24.35 -2.30 32.32
N HIS A 57 -24.26 -2.91 31.14
CA HIS A 57 -25.18 -3.96 30.71
C HIS A 57 -24.42 -5.15 30.07
N LYS A 58 -24.26 -6.23 30.84
CA LYS A 58 -23.53 -7.45 30.42
C LYS A 58 -24.09 -8.10 29.14
N ASN A 59 -25.39 -7.92 28.86
CA ASN A 59 -26.10 -8.48 27.71
C ASN A 59 -26.78 -7.37 26.88
N ASP A 60 -26.02 -6.38 26.43
CA ASP A 60 -26.56 -5.39 25.51
C ASP A 60 -26.76 -5.98 24.10
N GLY A 61 -28.03 -6.21 23.72
CA GLY A 61 -28.40 -6.69 22.39
C GLY A 61 -27.99 -5.76 21.23
N ARG A 62 -27.72 -4.49 21.50
CA ARG A 62 -27.24 -3.50 20.52
C ARG A 62 -25.71 -3.49 20.39
N ARG A 63 -25.00 -4.36 21.14
CA ARG A 63 -23.54 -4.46 21.09
C ARG A 63 -23.03 -4.75 19.68
N MET A 64 -23.61 -5.75 19.01
CA MET A 64 -23.24 -6.07 17.62
C MET A 64 -23.58 -4.92 16.67
N LEU A 65 -24.72 -4.25 16.87
CA LEU A 65 -25.12 -3.12 16.04
C LEU A 65 -24.09 -1.98 16.14
N ARG A 66 -23.64 -1.62 17.35
CA ARG A 66 -22.61 -0.60 17.52
C ARG A 66 -21.28 -1.00 16.89
N VAL A 67 -20.86 -2.26 17.02
CA VAL A 67 -19.63 -2.76 16.37
C VAL A 67 -19.74 -2.72 14.84
N ALA A 68 -20.89 -3.11 14.29
CA ALA A 68 -21.15 -3.01 12.86
C ALA A 68 -21.08 -1.55 12.37
N THR A 69 -21.69 -0.61 13.10
CA THR A 69 -21.61 0.81 12.79
C THR A 69 -20.18 1.37 12.88
N MET A 70 -19.38 0.94 13.87
CA MET A 70 -17.95 1.31 13.95
C MET A 70 -17.19 0.86 12.70
N MET A 71 -17.42 -0.38 12.25
CA MET A 71 -16.78 -0.93 11.05
C MET A 71 -17.15 -0.12 9.80
N THR A 72 -18.44 0.22 9.63
CA THR A 72 -18.90 1.05 8.52
C THR A 72 -18.28 2.44 8.53
N ILE A 73 -18.09 3.06 9.70
CA ILE A 73 -17.43 4.37 9.80
C ILE A 73 -15.95 4.26 9.40
N LEU A 74 -15.25 3.21 9.85
CA LEU A 74 -13.85 2.95 9.48
C LEU A 74 -13.69 2.74 7.97
N ASP A 75 -14.59 1.99 7.33
CA ASP A 75 -14.59 1.80 5.88
C ASP A 75 -14.80 3.11 5.13
N ASN A 76 -15.69 3.98 5.62
CA ASN A 76 -15.92 5.31 5.05
C ASN A 76 -14.69 6.21 5.18
N VAL A 77 -14.02 6.21 6.34
CA VAL A 77 -12.77 6.95 6.57
C VAL A 77 -11.69 6.45 5.61
N ARG A 78 -11.50 5.12 5.52
CA ARG A 78 -10.53 4.50 4.61
C ARG A 78 -10.79 4.89 3.17
N ASN A 79 -12.03 4.79 2.69
CA ASN A 79 -12.39 5.12 1.31
C ASN A 79 -12.15 6.60 0.99
N ARG A 80 -12.43 7.50 1.93
CA ARG A 80 -12.19 8.94 1.76
C ARG A 80 -10.70 9.26 1.75
N ILE A 81 -9.92 8.68 2.67
CA ILE A 81 -8.47 8.85 2.71
C ILE A 81 -7.83 8.30 1.43
N GLN A 82 -8.25 7.13 0.96
CA GLN A 82 -7.74 6.57 -0.30
C GLN A 82 -8.09 7.46 -1.51
N LYS A 83 -9.30 8.04 -1.56
CA LYS A 83 -9.66 9.00 -2.60
C LYS A 83 -8.79 10.28 -2.53
N CYS A 84 -8.48 10.77 -1.33
CA CYS A 84 -7.61 11.94 -1.13
C CYS A 84 -6.13 11.64 -1.45
N GLN A 85 -5.63 10.43 -1.16
CA GLN A 85 -4.23 10.05 -1.37
C GLN A 85 -3.94 9.54 -2.79
N PHE A 86 -4.92 8.94 -3.49
CA PHE A 86 -4.73 8.29 -4.80
C PHE A 86 -5.62 8.86 -5.91
N GLY A 87 -6.44 9.88 -5.62
CA GLY A 87 -7.31 10.57 -6.60
C GLY A 87 -6.58 11.43 -7.63
N ASN A 88 -5.32 11.77 -7.38
CA ASN A 88 -4.46 12.45 -8.34
C ASN A 88 -3.36 11.52 -8.83
N LYS A 89 -3.73 10.57 -9.71
CA LYS A 89 -2.78 9.85 -10.56
C LYS A 89 -2.18 10.81 -11.60
N ARG A 90 -1.36 11.75 -11.13
CA ARG A 90 -0.38 12.51 -11.93
C ARG A 90 1.06 12.24 -11.50
N SER A 91 1.30 11.55 -10.37
CA SER A 91 2.66 11.36 -9.85
C SER A 91 3.51 10.34 -10.61
N GLU A 92 2.91 9.34 -11.28
CA GLU A 92 3.71 8.35 -12.04
C GLU A 92 4.22 8.91 -13.38
N ALA A 93 3.58 9.96 -13.92
CA ALA A 93 4.08 10.68 -15.09
C ALA A 93 5.11 11.75 -14.72
N GLU A 94 5.07 12.29 -13.50
CA GLU A 94 5.88 13.45 -13.09
C GLU A 94 7.21 13.06 -12.38
N LEU A 95 7.35 11.81 -11.93
CA LEU A 95 8.62 11.25 -11.41
C LEU A 95 9.55 10.68 -12.49
N ARG A 96 9.18 10.71 -13.78
CA ARG A 96 10.10 10.42 -14.91
C ARG A 96 11.02 11.60 -15.21
N ARG A 97 11.73 12.11 -14.20
CA ARG A 97 12.77 13.14 -14.35
C ARG A 97 14.16 12.51 -14.34
N CYS A 98 14.59 12.04 -15.49
CA CYS A 98 15.98 12.10 -15.96
C CYS A 98 15.92 12.11 -17.49
N ASN A 99 15.79 13.30 -18.10
CA ASN A 99 16.08 13.50 -19.52
C ASN A 99 17.57 13.80 -19.73
N THR A 100 18.43 13.03 -19.06
CA THR A 100 19.89 13.11 -19.17
C THR A 100 20.50 11.78 -19.58
N ASP A 101 19.71 10.89 -20.17
CA ASP A 101 20.24 9.66 -20.76
C ASP A 101 20.39 9.88 -22.28
N PRO A 102 21.61 10.17 -22.79
CA PRO A 102 21.84 10.18 -24.23
C PRO A 102 21.63 8.76 -24.74
N LYS A 103 20.55 8.55 -25.50
CA LYS A 103 20.32 7.27 -26.20
C LYS A 103 21.60 6.83 -26.94
N PRO A 104 22.07 5.59 -26.78
CA PRO A 104 23.06 5.02 -27.69
C PRO A 104 22.43 4.95 -29.07
N GLN A 105 23.01 5.70 -30.00
CA GLN A 105 22.65 5.67 -31.41
C GLN A 105 23.02 4.30 -32.00
N GLN A 106 22.11 3.34 -31.83
CA GLN A 106 22.24 2.01 -32.39
C GLN A 106 22.00 2.12 -33.90
N GLN A 107 23.06 1.74 -34.61
CA GLN A 107 23.15 1.59 -36.06
C GLN A 107 21.88 0.98 -36.64
N VAL A 108 21.19 1.74 -37.50
CA VAL A 108 20.34 1.15 -38.53
C VAL A 108 21.12 1.18 -39.83
N HIS A 109 21.40 -0.02 -40.32
CA HIS A 109 22.01 -0.35 -41.59
C HIS A 109 21.50 0.54 -42.73
N SER A 110 22.44 1.16 -43.43
CA SER A 110 22.26 1.60 -44.81
C SER A 110 22.13 0.37 -45.73
N PRO A 111 21.34 0.48 -46.79
CA PRO A 111 22.00 0.48 -48.10
C PRO A 111 21.48 1.55 -49.07
N LYS A 112 22.46 2.24 -49.67
CA LYS A 112 22.54 2.67 -51.07
C LYS A 112 21.38 3.50 -51.65
N THR A 113 21.60 4.81 -51.76
CA THR A 113 21.61 5.54 -53.06
C THR A 113 22.50 6.80 -52.92
N PRO A 114 23.35 7.12 -53.91
CA PRO A 114 24.20 8.33 -53.88
C PRO A 114 23.46 9.56 -54.43
N PRO A 115 23.62 10.77 -53.85
CA PRO A 115 23.24 12.00 -54.50
C PRO A 115 24.35 12.44 -55.47
N THR A 116 23.94 12.65 -56.71
CA THR A 116 24.72 13.10 -57.86
C THR A 116 25.47 14.40 -57.60
N ASP A 117 26.77 14.39 -57.90
CA ASP A 117 27.68 15.54 -58.04
C ASP A 117 27.34 16.33 -59.32
N PRO A 118 27.09 17.65 -59.29
CA PRO A 118 27.20 18.49 -60.47
C PRO A 118 28.59 19.14 -60.52
N ARG A 119 29.57 18.44 -61.09
CA ARG A 119 30.81 19.08 -61.54
C ARG A 119 30.55 19.94 -62.78
N ARG A 120 30.98 21.21 -62.67
CA ARG A 120 31.67 22.00 -63.71
C ARG A 120 31.08 22.03 -65.12
N ARG A 121 30.67 23.23 -65.56
CA ARG A 121 31.14 23.98 -66.75
C ARG A 121 30.27 25.24 -66.86
N GLY A 122 30.76 26.43 -67.11
CA GLY A 122 32.09 26.94 -67.42
C GLY A 122 32.04 28.47 -67.37
N GLY A 123 33.20 29.10 -67.29
CA GLY A 123 33.30 30.56 -67.42
C GLY A 123 32.93 31.04 -68.81
N GLY A 124 32.48 32.28 -68.88
CA GLY A 124 32.19 32.97 -70.14
C GLY A 124 31.61 34.34 -69.85
N ALA A 125 32.45 35.35 -70.01
CA ALA A 125 32.18 36.77 -69.85
C ALA A 125 30.90 37.24 -70.56
N GLY A 126 30.28 38.28 -69.99
CA GLY A 126 29.44 39.20 -70.73
C GLY A 126 28.19 39.64 -69.97
N GLY A 127 28.08 40.94 -69.75
CA GLY A 127 26.80 41.60 -69.49
C GLY A 127 26.70 42.18 -68.09
N GLY A 128 26.84 43.49 -68.02
CA GLY A 128 26.57 44.26 -66.82
C GLY A 128 25.10 44.24 -66.44
N GLY A 129 24.83 44.72 -65.24
CA GLY A 129 23.48 44.90 -64.74
C GLY A 129 23.35 44.44 -63.30
N ASP A 130 23.36 45.41 -62.41
CA ASP A 130 22.61 45.38 -61.15
C ASP A 130 23.28 44.72 -59.93
N GLU A 131 24.42 45.30 -59.53
CA GLU A 131 24.79 45.40 -58.11
C GLU A 131 23.76 46.28 -57.36
N SER A 132 22.72 45.70 -56.76
CA SER A 132 22.06 46.30 -55.57
C SER A 132 20.90 45.52 -54.93
N SER A 133 20.36 44.46 -55.55
CA SER A 133 19.08 43.89 -55.05
C SER A 133 19.15 42.53 -54.34
N SER A 134 20.29 41.81 -54.39
CA SER A 134 20.41 40.47 -53.77
C SER A 134 20.92 40.46 -52.32
N SER A 135 21.53 41.55 -51.84
CA SER A 135 22.03 41.66 -50.46
C SER A 135 20.91 41.77 -49.43
N SER A 136 19.83 42.49 -49.76
CA SER A 136 18.74 42.76 -48.82
C SER A 136 17.87 41.54 -48.52
N PHE A 137 17.74 40.62 -49.49
CA PHE A 137 16.96 39.39 -49.33
C PHE A 137 17.64 38.41 -48.37
N ASP A 138 18.95 38.23 -48.49
CA ASP A 138 19.76 37.37 -47.59
C ASP A 138 19.77 37.90 -46.16
N GLU A 139 19.85 39.23 -45.97
CA GLU A 139 19.73 39.86 -44.65
C GLU A 139 18.35 39.64 -44.01
N HIS A 140 17.28 39.72 -44.80
CA HIS A 140 15.93 39.48 -44.30
C HIS A 140 15.71 38.01 -43.90
N GLU A 141 16.26 37.04 -44.65
CA GLU A 141 16.22 35.63 -44.25
C GLU A 141 17.08 35.36 -43.00
N LYS A 142 18.27 35.96 -42.90
CA LYS A 142 19.12 35.90 -41.70
C LYS A 142 18.41 36.47 -40.47
N LEU A 143 17.72 37.62 -40.61
CA LEU A 143 16.94 38.23 -39.54
C LEU A 143 15.78 37.33 -39.11
N LYS A 144 15.05 36.72 -40.05
CA LYS A 144 13.99 35.74 -39.71
C LYS A 144 14.55 34.53 -38.97
N LYS A 145 15.70 34.01 -39.41
CA LYS A 145 16.37 32.88 -38.75
C LYS A 145 16.84 33.25 -37.34
N ALA A 146 17.43 34.43 -37.16
CA ALA A 146 17.87 34.95 -35.87
C ALA A 146 16.68 35.22 -34.92
N PHE A 147 15.58 35.77 -35.43
CA PHE A 147 14.35 35.97 -34.67
C PHE A 147 13.74 34.63 -34.20
N ASN A 148 13.65 33.64 -35.09
CA ASN A 148 13.19 32.30 -34.73
C ASN A 148 14.12 31.62 -33.71
N ALA A 149 15.44 31.79 -33.85
CA ALA A 149 16.42 31.30 -32.87
C ALA A 149 16.25 31.99 -31.51
N SER A 150 16.04 33.30 -31.49
CA SER A 150 15.77 34.08 -30.27
C SER A 150 14.47 33.64 -29.59
N LEU A 151 13.41 33.42 -30.38
CA LEU A 151 12.13 32.92 -29.86
C LEU A 151 12.28 31.51 -29.26
N ALA A 152 13.06 30.63 -29.91
CA ALA A 152 13.37 29.30 -29.40
C ALA A 152 14.19 29.37 -28.09
N ALA A 153 15.21 30.24 -28.04
CA ALA A 153 16.00 30.46 -26.83
C ALA A 153 15.13 30.99 -25.68
N ARG A 154 14.22 31.93 -25.95
CA ARG A 154 13.27 32.45 -24.94
C ARG A 154 12.36 31.35 -24.40
N LYS A 155 11.76 30.53 -25.27
CA LYS A 155 10.94 29.39 -24.86
C LYS A 155 11.73 28.37 -24.04
N SER A 156 12.98 28.09 -24.44
CA SER A 156 13.86 27.21 -23.67
C SER A 156 14.13 27.76 -22.27
N LEU A 157 14.37 29.06 -22.14
CA LEU A 157 14.60 29.71 -20.85
C LEU A 157 13.33 29.70 -19.98
N GLU A 158 12.16 29.95 -20.57
CA GLU A 158 10.87 29.87 -19.89
C GLU A 158 10.61 28.46 -19.31
N ILE A 159 10.91 27.41 -20.09
CA ILE A 159 10.82 26.02 -19.63
C ILE A 159 11.80 25.77 -18.48
N MET A 160 13.05 26.25 -18.58
CA MET A 160 14.04 26.09 -17.51
C MET A 160 13.59 26.78 -16.22
N CYS A 161 13.17 28.04 -16.27
CA CYS A 161 12.67 28.77 -15.10
C CYS A 161 11.45 28.07 -14.48
N SER A 162 10.53 27.56 -15.30
CA SER A 162 9.37 26.79 -14.82
C SER A 162 9.80 25.49 -14.14
N SER A 163 10.75 24.77 -14.72
CA SER A 163 11.27 23.51 -14.16
C SER A 163 12.02 23.71 -12.84
N LEU A 164 12.80 24.80 -12.73
CA LEU A 164 13.54 25.19 -11.54
C LEU A 164 12.59 25.64 -10.41
N GLY A 165 11.51 26.35 -10.76
CA GLY A 165 10.45 26.70 -9.80
C GLY A 165 9.83 25.45 -9.16
N LYS A 166 9.48 24.45 -9.98
CA LYS A 166 8.98 23.15 -9.50
C LYS A 166 10.00 22.40 -8.64
N GLU A 167 11.28 22.43 -9.02
CA GLU A 167 12.34 21.78 -8.24
C GLU A 167 12.55 22.45 -6.88
N LYS A 168 12.50 23.79 -6.83
CA LYS A 168 12.52 24.56 -5.57
C LYS A 168 11.36 24.16 -4.66
N GLU A 169 10.16 24.01 -5.20
CA GLU A 169 8.98 23.58 -4.46
C GLU A 169 9.16 22.16 -3.89
N ILE A 170 9.63 21.21 -4.71
CA ILE A 170 9.94 19.84 -4.26
C ILE A 170 10.99 19.85 -3.15
N MET A 171 12.08 20.59 -3.31
CA MET A 171 13.12 20.70 -2.27
C MET A 171 12.57 21.30 -0.98
N SER A 172 11.69 22.31 -1.07
CA SER A 172 11.07 22.90 0.11
C SER A 172 10.16 21.91 0.85
N ALA A 173 9.41 21.08 0.12
CA ALA A 173 8.57 20.04 0.70
C ALA A 173 9.39 18.93 1.37
N GLU A 174 10.48 18.48 0.73
CA GLU A 174 11.41 17.51 1.31
C GLU A 174 12.13 18.07 2.55
N LEU A 175 12.54 19.34 2.53
CA LEU A 175 13.09 20.02 3.71
C LEU A 175 12.09 20.09 4.86
N ALA A 176 10.83 20.47 4.59
CA ALA A 176 9.78 20.51 5.61
C ALA A 176 9.54 19.12 6.23
N LYS A 177 9.52 18.08 5.40
CA LYS A 177 9.42 16.70 5.85
C LYS A 177 10.61 16.30 6.73
N LYS A 178 11.84 16.64 6.32
CA LYS A 178 13.04 16.34 7.11
C LYS A 178 13.08 17.07 8.44
N VAL A 179 12.64 18.33 8.48
CA VAL A 179 12.49 19.08 9.74
C VAL A 179 11.50 18.38 10.67
N HIS A 180 10.37 17.91 10.15
CA HIS A 180 9.39 17.17 10.95
C HIS A 180 9.97 15.86 11.48
N GLU A 181 10.62 15.05 10.64
CA GLU A 181 11.27 13.80 11.06
C GLU A 181 12.34 14.03 12.16
N VAL A 182 13.13 15.11 12.04
CA VAL A 182 14.12 15.47 13.07
C VAL A 182 13.44 15.88 14.38
N ASN A 183 12.36 16.66 14.31
CA ASN A 183 11.61 17.05 15.52
C ASN A 183 11.02 15.83 16.24
N GLU A 184 10.46 14.86 15.52
CA GLU A 184 9.95 13.61 16.12
C GLU A 184 11.08 12.81 16.81
N MET A 185 12.26 12.74 16.20
CA MET A 185 13.43 12.11 16.82
C MET A 185 13.91 12.85 18.06
N ASP A 186 13.91 14.19 18.04
CA ASP A 186 14.29 15.01 19.19
C ASP A 186 13.32 14.84 20.36
N GLU A 187 12.01 14.72 20.09
CA GLU A 187 11.00 14.39 21.10
C GLU A 187 11.30 13.03 21.76
N MET A 188 11.56 11.98 20.96
CA MET A 188 11.92 10.66 21.49
C MET A 188 13.24 10.69 22.30
N ILE A 189 14.23 11.48 21.87
CA ILE A 189 15.49 11.65 22.61
C ILE A 189 15.22 12.37 23.94
N ASN A 190 14.36 13.38 23.96
CA ASN A 190 13.99 14.09 25.19
C ASN A 190 13.26 13.17 26.19
N ASP A 191 12.33 12.35 25.71
CA ASP A 191 11.64 11.35 26.54
C ASP A 191 12.64 10.34 27.15
N LEU A 192 13.57 9.83 26.33
CA LEU A 192 14.62 8.91 26.81
C LEU A 192 15.55 9.58 27.82
N ARG A 193 15.90 10.86 27.62
CA ARG A 193 16.69 11.62 28.59
C ARG A 193 15.95 11.76 29.92
N ALA A 194 14.66 12.11 29.90
CA ALA A 194 13.84 12.22 31.11
C ALA A 194 13.71 10.88 31.86
N GLN A 195 13.55 9.78 31.12
CA GLN A 195 13.54 8.44 31.71
C GLN A 195 14.90 8.09 32.35
N ASN A 196 16.00 8.36 31.66
CA ASN A 196 17.35 8.12 32.18
C ASN A 196 17.66 8.96 33.44
N GLU A 197 17.19 10.20 33.48
CA GLU A 197 17.32 11.07 34.65
C GLU A 197 16.53 10.49 35.84
N THR A 198 15.27 10.11 35.62
CA THR A 198 14.44 9.45 36.65
C THR A 198 15.07 8.16 37.17
N LEU A 199 15.64 7.33 36.28
CA LEU A 199 16.34 6.11 36.68
C LEU A 199 17.61 6.41 37.47
N SER A 200 18.36 7.44 37.07
CA SER A 200 19.57 7.87 37.77
C SER A 200 19.26 8.40 39.17
N GLU A 201 18.16 9.14 39.34
CA GLU A 201 17.67 9.58 40.64
C GLU A 201 17.27 8.40 41.53
N LYS A 202 16.54 7.43 40.99
CA LYS A 202 16.20 6.20 41.72
C LYS A 202 17.45 5.44 42.15
N LEU A 203 18.44 5.29 41.26
CA LEU A 203 19.70 4.63 41.61
C LEU A 203 20.45 5.37 42.73
N LYS A 204 20.46 6.70 42.72
CA LYS A 204 21.02 7.50 43.80
C LYS A 204 20.26 7.30 45.12
N GLN A 205 18.92 7.26 45.08
CA GLN A 205 18.09 6.95 46.25
C GLN A 205 18.38 5.54 46.79
N TYR A 206 18.48 4.53 45.92
CA TYR A 206 18.87 3.17 46.31
C TYR A 206 20.30 3.07 46.85
N ALA A 207 21.21 3.92 46.41
CA ALA A 207 22.59 3.98 46.91
C ALA A 207 22.69 4.72 48.25
N SER A 208 21.79 5.67 48.53
CA SER A 208 21.78 6.47 49.75
C SER A 208 20.94 5.87 50.88
N GLU A 209 20.16 4.81 50.64
CA GLU A 209 19.40 4.11 51.69
C GLU A 209 20.33 3.39 52.70
N PRO A 210 20.38 3.83 53.98
CA PRO A 210 21.34 3.33 54.97
C PRO A 210 21.03 1.92 55.51
N ASN A 211 20.02 1.22 54.98
CA ASN A 211 19.54 -0.07 55.51
C ASN A 211 19.83 -1.28 54.60
N ARG A 212 20.65 -1.10 53.55
CA ARG A 212 20.85 -2.10 52.49
C ARG A 212 21.69 -3.31 52.92
N GLU A 213 22.74 -3.09 53.71
CA GLU A 213 23.64 -4.16 54.15
C GLU A 213 22.99 -5.18 55.10
N LYS A 214 21.95 -4.79 55.86
CA LYS A 214 21.26 -5.69 56.80
C LYS A 214 20.04 -6.43 56.22
N ARG A 215 19.51 -6.03 55.04
CA ARG A 215 18.31 -6.63 54.43
C ARG A 215 18.56 -7.43 53.13
N MET A 216 19.65 -7.19 52.40
CA MET A 216 19.90 -7.86 51.10
C MET A 216 20.09 -9.38 51.21
N MET A 217 20.76 -9.88 52.24
CA MET A 217 21.23 -11.28 52.24
C MET A 217 20.12 -12.35 52.29
N THR A 218 18.95 -12.08 52.86
CA THR A 218 17.91 -13.10 53.07
C THR A 218 16.61 -12.87 52.30
N SER A 219 16.29 -11.63 51.94
CA SER A 219 15.02 -11.30 51.26
C SER A 219 15.13 -11.22 49.73
N GLU A 220 16.29 -10.84 49.17
CA GLU A 220 16.47 -10.74 47.72
C GLU A 220 16.58 -12.11 47.04
N ALA A 221 17.22 -13.09 47.69
CA ALA A 221 17.36 -14.44 47.14
C ALA A 221 16.00 -15.12 46.92
N HIS A 222 15.06 -14.95 47.86
CA HIS A 222 13.71 -15.52 47.76
C HIS A 222 12.82 -14.77 46.76
N GLY A 223 12.86 -13.43 46.77
CA GLY A 223 12.12 -12.60 45.81
C GLY A 223 12.57 -12.82 44.36
N ASN A 224 13.89 -12.94 44.14
CA ASN A 224 14.44 -13.25 42.83
C ASN A 224 14.06 -14.66 42.35
N ALA A 225 14.04 -15.65 43.25
CA ALA A 225 13.61 -17.01 42.89
C ALA A 225 12.14 -17.05 42.42
N ILE A 226 11.22 -16.37 43.12
CA ILE A 226 9.80 -16.30 42.75
C ILE A 226 9.62 -15.58 41.41
N LEU A 227 10.33 -14.46 41.19
CA LEU A 227 10.27 -13.73 39.92
C LEU A 227 10.85 -14.55 38.76
N GLN A 228 11.93 -15.30 39.00
CA GLN A 228 12.53 -16.19 38.02
C GLN A 228 11.59 -17.34 37.64
N GLU A 229 10.92 -17.95 38.62
CA GLU A 229 9.91 -18.99 38.38
C GLU A 229 8.71 -18.45 37.60
N ARG A 230 8.20 -17.27 37.95
CA ARG A 230 7.11 -16.62 37.21
C ARG A 230 7.53 -16.30 35.77
N ASN A 231 8.72 -15.75 35.56
CA ASN A 231 9.22 -15.45 34.22
C ASN A 231 9.38 -16.73 33.40
N ARG A 232 9.90 -17.80 34.01
CA ARG A 232 10.00 -19.12 33.36
C ARG A 232 8.62 -19.64 32.94
N ALA A 233 7.62 -19.58 33.84
CA ALA A 233 6.26 -20.00 33.53
C ALA A 233 5.63 -19.18 32.39
N LEU A 234 5.87 -17.87 32.36
CA LEU A 234 5.41 -16.99 31.28
C LEU A 234 6.11 -17.31 29.96
N SER A 235 7.41 -17.54 29.96
CA SER A 235 8.18 -17.95 28.79
C SER A 235 7.69 -19.30 28.25
N ASP A 236 7.43 -20.28 29.12
CA ASP A 236 6.90 -21.59 28.73
C ASP A 236 5.47 -21.49 28.16
N HIS A 237 4.66 -20.59 28.70
CA HIS A 237 3.32 -20.31 28.17
C HIS A 237 3.38 -19.63 26.79
N LEU A 238 4.29 -18.66 26.62
CA LEU A 238 4.51 -17.99 25.34
C LEU A 238 5.01 -18.98 24.28
N GLN A 239 5.97 -19.82 24.63
CA GLN A 239 6.51 -20.85 23.74
C GLN A 239 5.41 -21.81 23.28
N ARG A 240 4.60 -22.33 24.22
CA ARG A 240 3.43 -23.17 23.90
C ARG A 240 2.42 -22.46 22.98
N SER A 241 2.16 -21.18 23.23
CA SER A 241 1.26 -20.37 22.39
C SER A 241 1.81 -20.18 20.97
N LEU A 242 3.12 -19.92 20.84
CA LEU A 242 3.79 -19.79 19.55
C LEU A 242 3.80 -21.10 18.77
N ASP A 243 4.06 -22.22 19.44
CA ASP A 243 4.06 -23.54 18.81
C ASP A 243 2.64 -23.95 18.40
N GLY A 244 1.62 -23.61 19.20
CA GLY A 244 0.22 -23.72 18.84
C GLY A 244 -0.13 -22.92 17.58
N TYR A 245 0.31 -21.65 17.50
CA TYR A 245 0.10 -20.82 16.32
C TYR A 245 0.82 -21.38 15.07
N ARG A 246 2.07 -21.84 15.21
CA ARG A 246 2.82 -22.48 14.11
C ARG A 246 2.12 -23.75 13.61
N SER A 247 1.60 -24.57 14.53
CA SER A 247 0.82 -25.76 14.21
C SER A 247 -0.46 -25.39 13.45
N LEU A 248 -1.21 -24.41 13.95
CA LEU A 248 -2.43 -23.92 13.29
C LEU A 248 -2.15 -23.34 11.90
N LYS A 249 -1.06 -22.57 11.74
CA LYS A 249 -0.62 -22.04 10.44
C LYS A 249 -0.29 -23.17 9.46
N ARG A 250 0.31 -24.27 9.92
CA ARG A 250 0.59 -25.45 9.08
C ARG A 250 -0.70 -26.12 8.63
N LYS A 251 -1.63 -26.40 9.55
CA LYS A 251 -2.94 -26.99 9.25
C LYS A 251 -3.76 -26.13 8.29
N LEU A 252 -3.70 -24.80 8.44
CA LEU A 252 -4.38 -23.88 7.52
C LEU A 252 -3.81 -24.01 6.10
N ARG A 253 -2.48 -24.09 5.95
CA ARG A 253 -1.85 -24.31 4.63
C ARG A 253 -2.25 -25.64 4.02
N GLU A 254 -2.20 -26.72 4.79
CA GLU A 254 -2.63 -28.06 4.35
C GLU A 254 -4.11 -28.03 3.90
N ALA A 255 -4.99 -27.36 4.65
CA ALA A 255 -6.40 -27.22 4.29
C ALA A 255 -6.62 -26.38 3.02
N VAL A 256 -5.82 -25.32 2.83
CA VAL A 256 -5.86 -24.50 1.59
C VAL A 256 -5.39 -25.32 0.39
N GLU A 257 -4.30 -26.06 0.52
CA GLU A 257 -3.76 -26.92 -0.54
C GLU A 257 -4.76 -28.02 -0.93
N GLU A 258 -5.37 -28.69 0.06
CA GLU A 258 -6.40 -29.69 -0.21
C GLU A 258 -7.65 -29.09 -0.86
N ASN A 259 -8.06 -27.88 -0.46
CA ASN A 259 -9.18 -27.18 -1.08
C ASN A 259 -8.87 -26.85 -2.55
N LEU A 260 -7.64 -26.41 -2.84
CA LEU A 260 -7.19 -26.14 -4.20
C LEU A 260 -7.18 -27.42 -5.05
N MET A 261 -6.71 -28.54 -4.49
CA MET A 261 -6.78 -29.84 -5.16
C MET A 261 -8.24 -30.26 -5.43
N ALA A 262 -9.13 -30.09 -4.45
CA ALA A 262 -10.55 -30.40 -4.62
C ALA A 262 -11.20 -29.52 -5.70
N GLN A 263 -10.91 -28.21 -5.73
CA GLN A 263 -11.38 -27.30 -6.77
C GLN A 263 -10.91 -27.73 -8.16
N SER A 264 -9.63 -28.08 -8.31
CA SER A 264 -9.09 -28.58 -9.58
C SER A 264 -9.82 -29.85 -10.05
N THR A 265 -10.08 -30.81 -9.14
CA THR A 265 -10.84 -32.01 -9.50
C THR A 265 -12.30 -31.70 -9.88
N MET A 266 -12.91 -30.71 -9.24
CA MET A 266 -14.27 -30.28 -9.54
C MET A 266 -14.34 -29.56 -10.90
N GLU A 267 -13.36 -28.73 -11.24
CA GLU A 267 -13.25 -28.08 -12.54
C GLU A 267 -13.10 -29.10 -13.68
N GLU A 268 -12.29 -30.15 -13.48
CA GLU A 268 -12.17 -31.27 -14.42
C GLU A 268 -13.54 -31.96 -14.65
N MET A 269 -14.30 -32.19 -13.58
CA MET A 269 -15.65 -32.78 -13.67
C MET A 269 -16.62 -31.87 -14.43
N VAL A 270 -16.60 -30.56 -14.14
CA VAL A 270 -17.42 -29.57 -14.86
C VAL A 270 -17.09 -29.58 -16.35
N GLY A 271 -15.80 -29.70 -16.70
CA GLY A 271 -15.34 -29.87 -18.08
C GLY A 271 -15.97 -31.10 -18.75
N LYS A 272 -15.84 -32.28 -18.12
CA LYS A 272 -16.40 -33.56 -18.62
C LYS A 272 -17.92 -33.51 -18.79
N VAL A 273 -18.64 -32.92 -17.83
CA VAL A 273 -20.09 -32.74 -17.91
C VAL A 273 -20.48 -31.77 -19.03
N LYS A 274 -19.71 -30.70 -19.25
CA LYS A 274 -19.95 -29.75 -20.34
C LYS A 274 -19.73 -30.40 -21.71
N GLU A 275 -18.71 -31.24 -21.84
CA GLU A 275 -18.45 -32.03 -23.05
C GLU A 275 -19.55 -33.04 -23.33
N SER A 276 -20.00 -33.79 -22.31
CA SER A 276 -21.11 -34.75 -22.46
C SER A 276 -22.42 -34.05 -22.80
N LEU A 277 -22.72 -32.90 -22.19
CA LEU A 277 -23.89 -32.08 -22.52
C LEU A 277 -23.85 -31.58 -23.97
N THR A 278 -22.67 -31.20 -24.47
CA THR A 278 -22.49 -30.76 -25.86
C THR A 278 -22.73 -31.93 -26.82
N ARG A 279 -22.18 -33.11 -26.52
CA ARG A 279 -22.44 -34.35 -27.28
C ARG A 279 -23.92 -34.72 -27.29
N PHE A 280 -24.58 -34.67 -26.14
CA PHE A 280 -26.01 -34.93 -26.01
C PHE A 280 -26.88 -33.98 -26.85
N ARG A 281 -26.52 -32.69 -26.93
CA ARG A 281 -27.22 -31.73 -27.81
C ARG A 281 -27.05 -32.07 -29.28
N SER A 282 -25.82 -32.39 -29.71
CA SER A 282 -25.55 -32.84 -31.08
C SER A 282 -26.30 -34.13 -31.41
N PHE A 283 -26.33 -35.06 -30.45
CA PHE A 283 -27.06 -36.32 -30.56
C PHE A 283 -28.58 -36.13 -30.70
N LYS A 284 -29.19 -35.28 -29.86
CA LYS A 284 -30.60 -34.88 -29.98
C LYS A 284 -30.91 -34.32 -31.38
N GLY A 285 -29.99 -33.54 -31.95
CA GLY A 285 -30.12 -33.04 -33.32
C GLY A 285 -30.12 -34.15 -34.39
N ARG A 286 -29.34 -35.23 -34.19
CA ARG A 286 -29.32 -36.40 -35.09
C ARG A 286 -30.60 -37.22 -35.00
N ILE A 287 -31.13 -37.48 -33.80
CA ILE A 287 -32.40 -38.21 -33.64
C ILE A 287 -33.55 -37.45 -34.32
N ALA A 288 -33.57 -36.12 -34.22
CA ALA A 288 -34.59 -35.31 -34.87
C ALA A 288 -34.53 -35.36 -36.40
N ALA A 289 -33.37 -35.75 -36.97
CA ALA A 289 -33.14 -35.84 -38.41
C ALA A 289 -33.32 -37.26 -38.97
N ASP A 290 -33.05 -38.32 -38.20
CA ASP A 290 -33.09 -39.72 -38.64
C ASP A 290 -33.99 -40.59 -37.75
N SER A 291 -35.03 -41.20 -38.34
CA SER A 291 -36.00 -42.06 -37.62
C SER A 291 -35.49 -43.47 -37.31
N SER A 292 -34.31 -43.86 -37.79
CA SER A 292 -33.68 -45.18 -37.62
C SER A 292 -32.48 -45.14 -36.65
N ALA A 293 -32.62 -44.45 -35.51
CA ALA A 293 -31.50 -44.08 -34.62
C ALA A 293 -31.25 -45.02 -33.41
N ALA A 294 -31.83 -46.23 -33.37
CA ALA A 294 -31.78 -47.11 -32.19
C ALA A 294 -30.36 -47.42 -31.69
N ALA A 295 -29.44 -47.79 -32.58
CA ALA A 295 -28.04 -48.08 -32.21
C ALA A 295 -27.26 -46.83 -31.75
N ALA A 296 -27.62 -45.64 -32.25
CA ALA A 296 -27.02 -44.38 -31.83
C ALA A 296 -27.51 -43.95 -30.44
N ILE A 297 -28.76 -44.28 -30.09
CA ILE A 297 -29.34 -44.06 -28.75
C ILE A 297 -28.63 -44.92 -27.71
N GLU A 298 -28.42 -46.20 -27.99
CA GLU A 298 -27.77 -47.13 -27.08
C GLU A 298 -26.32 -46.71 -26.77
N ALA A 299 -25.54 -46.30 -27.79
CA ALA A 299 -24.17 -45.83 -27.60
C ALA A 299 -24.08 -44.54 -26.75
N GLU A 300 -25.04 -43.61 -26.88
CA GLU A 300 -25.04 -42.37 -26.08
C GLU A 300 -25.47 -42.63 -24.63
N ILE A 301 -26.37 -43.59 -24.39
CA ILE A 301 -26.76 -44.04 -23.05
C ILE A 301 -25.54 -44.63 -22.33
N VAL A 302 -24.80 -45.53 -22.97
CA VAL A 302 -23.58 -46.13 -22.40
C VAL A 302 -22.55 -45.05 -22.04
N HIS A 303 -22.33 -44.07 -22.92
CA HIS A 303 -21.40 -42.97 -22.62
C HIS A 303 -21.86 -42.09 -21.45
N LEU A 304 -23.17 -41.82 -21.34
CA LEU A 304 -23.71 -41.08 -20.19
C LEU A 304 -23.54 -41.86 -18.88
N GLU A 305 -23.77 -43.17 -18.91
CA GLU A 305 -23.54 -44.07 -17.77
C GLU A 305 -22.08 -44.03 -17.32
N GLU A 306 -21.11 -44.11 -18.25
CA GLU A 306 -19.67 -43.97 -17.93
C GLU A 306 -19.33 -42.64 -17.26
N VAL A 307 -19.94 -41.53 -17.71
CA VAL A 307 -19.76 -40.22 -17.09
C VAL A 307 -20.37 -40.19 -15.69
N PHE A 308 -21.56 -40.76 -15.49
CA PHE A 308 -22.20 -40.83 -14.17
C PHE A 308 -21.43 -41.72 -13.19
N ASP A 309 -20.88 -42.84 -13.63
CA ASP A 309 -20.04 -43.72 -12.81
C ASP A 309 -18.76 -43.00 -12.37
N LEU A 310 -18.11 -42.28 -13.29
CA LEU A 310 -16.93 -41.48 -12.96
C LEU A 310 -17.26 -40.38 -11.94
N LEU A 311 -18.41 -39.71 -12.08
CA LEU A 311 -18.88 -38.71 -11.12
C LEU A 311 -19.14 -39.34 -9.75
N GLN A 312 -19.79 -40.50 -9.70
CA GLN A 312 -20.10 -41.20 -8.46
C GLN A 312 -18.81 -41.62 -7.72
N MET A 313 -17.83 -42.15 -8.44
CA MET A 313 -16.50 -42.49 -7.90
C MET A 313 -15.76 -41.27 -7.34
N LYS A 314 -15.76 -40.13 -8.06
CA LYS A 314 -15.10 -38.89 -7.60
C LYS A 314 -15.84 -38.24 -6.40
N VAL A 315 -17.16 -38.34 -6.32
CA VAL A 315 -17.94 -37.87 -5.16
C VAL A 315 -17.71 -38.76 -3.93
N ALA A 316 -17.58 -40.08 -4.11
CA ALA A 316 -17.29 -41.00 -3.01
C ALA A 316 -15.90 -40.74 -2.40
N THR A 317 -14.88 -40.54 -3.24
CA THR A 317 -13.50 -40.26 -2.80
C THR A 317 -13.37 -38.94 -2.03
N THR A 318 -14.07 -37.89 -2.45
CA THR A 318 -14.10 -36.59 -1.74
C THR A 318 -14.83 -36.66 -0.40
N LYS A 319 -15.93 -37.43 -0.29
CA LYS A 319 -16.65 -37.64 0.99
C LYS A 319 -15.82 -38.42 2.02
N ILE A 320 -15.04 -39.41 1.59
CA ILE A 320 -14.18 -40.20 2.49
C ILE A 320 -13.07 -39.32 3.11
N GLY A 321 -12.55 -38.35 2.37
CA GLY A 321 -11.58 -37.36 2.88
C GLY A 321 -12.16 -36.46 3.98
N GLN A 322 -13.42 -36.05 3.87
CA GLN A 322 -14.09 -35.22 4.87
C GLN A 322 -14.42 -35.97 6.17
N ASN A 323 -14.83 -37.23 6.08
CA ASN A 323 -15.19 -38.03 7.27
C ASN A 323 -13.98 -38.37 8.16
N LYS A 324 -12.79 -38.58 7.57
CA LYS A 324 -11.55 -38.80 8.34
C LYS A 324 -11.17 -37.57 9.18
N LYS A 325 -11.49 -36.35 8.73
CA LYS A 325 -11.15 -35.10 9.44
C LYS A 325 -12.02 -34.80 10.65
N ILE A 326 -13.28 -35.24 10.65
CA ILE A 326 -14.21 -35.03 11.77
C ILE A 326 -13.76 -35.82 13.01
N ASP A 327 -13.13 -36.98 12.79
CA ASP A 327 -12.68 -37.85 13.89
C ASP A 327 -11.44 -37.28 14.62
N TYR A 328 -10.45 -36.77 13.89
CA TYR A 328 -9.29 -36.10 14.49
C TYR A 328 -9.63 -34.77 15.18
N GLY A 329 -10.65 -34.06 14.72
CA GLY A 329 -11.13 -32.83 15.35
C GLY A 329 -11.82 -33.02 16.71
N LYS A 330 -12.38 -34.21 16.96
CA LYS A 330 -13.02 -34.55 18.24
C LYS A 330 -12.00 -34.92 19.33
N GLN A 331 -10.87 -35.55 18.99
CA GLN A 331 -9.83 -35.92 19.95
C GLN A 331 -9.04 -34.72 20.51
N GLN A 332 -8.86 -33.63 19.75
CA GLN A 332 -8.11 -32.45 20.23
C GLN A 332 -8.95 -31.48 21.09
N LYS A 333 -10.28 -31.56 21.01
CA LYS A 333 -11.18 -30.69 21.80
C LYS A 333 -11.27 -31.10 23.28
N SER A 334 -10.91 -32.34 23.62
CA SER A 334 -10.83 -32.83 25.01
C SER A 334 -9.56 -32.39 25.75
N GLU A 335 -8.47 -32.06 25.04
CA GLU A 335 -7.21 -31.64 25.68
C GLU A 335 -7.17 -30.15 26.04
N THR A 336 -8.00 -29.31 25.41
CA THR A 336 -8.01 -27.86 25.67
C THR A 336 -8.92 -27.44 26.83
N ALA A 337 -9.64 -28.38 27.46
CA ALA A 337 -10.58 -28.09 28.55
C ALA A 337 -9.96 -28.12 29.96
N ILE A 338 -8.71 -28.56 30.12
CA ILE A 338 -8.06 -28.71 31.43
C ILE A 338 -6.95 -27.66 31.58
N SER A 339 -7.31 -26.38 31.75
CA SER A 339 -6.42 -25.39 32.38
C SER A 339 -7.17 -24.08 32.66
N ARG A 340 -8.15 -24.12 33.59
CA ARG A 340 -8.57 -22.92 34.33
C ARG A 340 -8.06 -23.06 35.76
N PRO A 341 -7.07 -22.28 36.21
CA PRO A 341 -6.76 -22.23 37.64
C PRO A 341 -7.87 -21.44 38.35
N TYR A 342 -8.46 -22.09 39.35
CA TYR A 342 -9.26 -21.45 40.38
C TYR A 342 -8.36 -20.46 41.14
N VAL A 343 -8.72 -19.19 41.15
CA VAL A 343 -8.16 -18.20 42.07
C VAL A 343 -9.13 -18.11 43.23
N ALA A 344 -8.76 -18.66 44.38
CA ALA A 344 -9.46 -18.43 45.64
C ALA A 344 -9.11 -17.03 46.17
N VAL A 345 -10.13 -16.36 46.69
CA VAL A 345 -10.14 -14.99 47.25
C VAL A 345 -9.24 -14.86 48.46
#